data_AF-A0AAV4I721-F1
#
_entry.id   AF-A0AAV4I721-F1
#
_cell.length_a   1.000
_cell.length_b   1.000
_cell.length_c   1.000
_cell.angle_alpha   90.00
_cell.angle_beta   90.00
_cell.angle_gamma   90.00
#
_symmetry.space_group_name_H-M   'P 1'
#
loop_
_entity.id
_entity.type
_entity.pdbx_description
1 polymer ?
#
loop_
_entity_poly.entity_id
_entity_poly.type
_entity_poly.pdbx_seq_one_letter_code
_entity_poly.pdbx_strand_id
1 'polypeptide(L)'
;MKRRDNSITRKGPLGLPNLGGLASSSTNPSKRRRTFPHRTVFKNNLSSVFLVFMAMATTSFTNISPVVGETVFPSVSDLYPGSSDHASYDLQLPVQVTMAVLEPIGRWSFSLPKLLPVMDFAVAEMNEKYRGRIEFDYAWGLGSCERDVVGVEAARLSCSHNISVFIGPACSKAVEIVSYMANNWNVPVITPIGNTENIGDKTIFPRLTRINPWMQSALATTVFRLLDMYEWTNVGMESKTVNSIRL
;
A
#
# COMPACT_ATOMS: atom_id res chain seq x y z
N MET A 1 -8.93 42.37 -12.11
CA MET A 1 -9.16 40.97 -12.51
C MET A 1 -9.18 40.14 -11.23
N LYS A 2 -10.37 39.77 -10.75
CA LYS A 2 -10.63 39.25 -9.39
C LYS A 2 -10.44 37.73 -9.39
N ARG A 3 -9.40 37.24 -8.72
CA ARG A 3 -9.15 35.80 -8.49
C ARG A 3 -10.26 35.28 -7.57
N ARG A 4 -11.06 34.31 -8.03
CA ARG A 4 -12.01 33.59 -7.17
C ARG A 4 -11.24 32.49 -6.47
N ASP A 5 -11.08 32.61 -5.17
CA ASP A 5 -10.64 31.52 -4.31
C ASP A 5 -11.84 30.60 -4.07
N ASN A 6 -11.91 29.49 -4.81
CA ASN A 6 -12.82 28.38 -4.50
C ASN A 6 -12.11 27.45 -3.51
N SER A 7 -12.18 27.77 -2.22
CA SER A 7 -11.81 26.81 -1.17
C SER A 7 -12.94 25.80 -0.99
N ILE A 8 -12.87 24.71 -1.76
CA ILE A 8 -13.67 23.52 -1.50
C ILE A 8 -13.19 22.95 -0.17
N THR A 9 -14.03 23.03 0.85
CA THR A 9 -13.78 22.48 2.18
C THR A 9 -13.74 20.95 2.07
N ARG A 10 -12.54 20.36 2.18
CA ARG A 10 -12.36 18.90 2.22
C ARG A 10 -13.01 18.38 3.51
N LYS A 11 -14.16 17.70 3.36
CA LYS A 11 -15.00 17.27 4.48
C LYS A 11 -14.40 16.03 5.14
N GLY A 12 -13.59 16.24 6.18
CA GLY A 12 -13.32 15.22 7.19
C GLY A 12 -14.57 14.91 8.03
N PRO A 13 -14.60 13.81 8.79
CA PRO A 13 -15.69 13.52 9.71
C PRO A 13 -15.85 14.65 10.74
N LEU A 14 -17.10 15.05 10.98
CA LEU A 14 -17.50 16.03 11.98
C LEU A 14 -17.23 15.50 13.38
N GLY A 15 -16.40 16.21 14.15
CA GLY A 15 -16.27 16.04 15.60
C GLY A 15 -15.07 15.20 16.06
N LEU A 16 -13.92 15.85 16.25
CA LEU A 16 -12.88 15.37 17.14
C LEU A 16 -12.93 16.21 18.44
N PRO A 17 -13.09 15.59 19.63
CA PRO A 17 -13.04 16.32 20.88
C PRO A 17 -11.61 16.81 21.18
N ASN A 18 -11.52 18.07 21.64
CA ASN A 18 -10.32 18.68 22.21
C ASN A 18 -9.79 17.81 23.36
N LEU A 19 -8.59 17.24 23.19
CA LEU A 19 -7.79 16.69 24.30
C LEU A 19 -6.70 17.71 24.65
N GLY A 20 -7.12 18.76 25.35
CA GLY A 20 -6.22 19.61 26.11
C GLY A 20 -5.95 19.00 27.48
N GLY A 21 -4.68 19.04 27.89
CA GLY A 21 -4.29 19.08 29.30
C GLY A 21 -4.15 17.75 30.02
N LEU A 22 -2.91 17.26 30.12
CA LEU A 22 -2.43 16.61 31.34
C LEU A 22 -0.91 16.83 31.43
N ALA A 23 -0.55 17.71 32.36
CA ALA A 23 0.80 17.89 32.85
C ALA A 23 1.24 16.64 33.63
N SER A 24 2.49 16.22 33.45
CA SER A 24 3.15 15.36 34.42
C SER A 24 4.65 15.67 34.49
N SER A 25 4.99 16.37 35.58
CA SER A 25 6.19 16.26 36.40
C SER A 25 7.43 15.60 35.78
N SER A 26 8.44 16.44 35.56
CA SER A 26 9.85 16.09 35.45
C SER A 26 10.34 15.47 36.77
N THR A 27 10.73 14.19 36.74
CA THR A 27 11.66 13.61 37.71
C THR A 27 12.76 12.85 36.97
N ASN A 28 13.98 13.19 37.35
CA ASN A 28 15.25 12.80 36.77
C ASN A 28 15.79 11.57 37.53
N PRO A 29 16.34 10.55 36.85
CA PRO A 29 17.30 9.68 37.52
C PRO A 29 18.63 9.59 36.75
N SER A 30 19.65 10.17 37.41
CA SER A 30 20.96 9.59 37.66
C SER A 30 21.58 8.62 36.63
N LYS A 31 22.63 9.15 36.00
CA LYS A 31 23.77 8.46 35.37
C LYS A 31 24.14 7.12 36.06
N ARG A 32 24.10 6.02 35.30
CA ARG A 32 24.99 4.86 35.52
C ARG A 32 25.81 4.60 34.24
N ARG A 33 27.06 5.08 34.26
CA ARG A 33 28.12 4.66 33.34
C ARG A 33 28.38 3.17 33.56
N ARG A 34 28.10 2.32 32.57
CA ARG A 34 28.72 1.00 32.46
C ARG A 34 29.92 1.12 31.53
N THR A 35 31.10 0.95 32.10
CA THR A 35 32.36 0.76 31.38
C THR A 35 32.34 -0.62 30.75
N PHE A 36 32.40 -0.68 29.42
CA PHE A 36 32.71 -1.91 28.67
C PHE A 36 34.22 -1.99 28.45
N PRO A 37 34.87 -3.14 28.73
CA PRO A 37 36.27 -3.32 28.42
C PRO A 37 36.48 -3.48 26.90
N HIS A 38 37.61 -2.95 26.48
CA HIS A 38 38.09 -2.81 25.13
C HIS A 38 38.74 -4.12 24.64
N ARG A 39 38.55 -4.41 23.34
CA ARG A 39 39.40 -5.20 22.43
C ARG A 39 39.57 -6.71 22.63
N THR A 40 39.19 -7.45 21.58
CA THR A 40 40.13 -8.37 20.91
C THR A 40 39.85 -8.45 19.41
N VAL A 41 40.74 -7.82 18.64
CA VAL A 41 41.34 -8.25 17.36
C VAL A 41 40.40 -8.85 16.28
N PHE A 42 39.92 -7.98 15.39
CA PHE A 42 39.61 -8.36 14.01
C PHE A 42 40.91 -8.28 13.19
N LYS A 43 41.45 -9.43 12.79
CA LYS A 43 42.50 -9.53 11.78
C LYS A 43 42.00 -10.41 10.64
N ASN A 44 41.94 -9.76 9.47
CA ASN A 44 42.29 -10.29 8.15
C ASN A 44 41.43 -11.40 7.56
N ASN A 45 40.56 -11.03 6.60
CA ASN A 45 40.52 -11.66 5.29
C ASN A 45 39.67 -10.82 4.31
N LEU A 46 40.27 -9.75 3.78
CA LEU A 46 39.63 -8.87 2.78
C LEU A 46 40.05 -9.18 1.33
N SER A 47 40.76 -10.29 1.07
CA SER A 47 41.26 -10.62 -0.28
C SER A 47 40.45 -11.68 -1.03
N SER A 48 39.47 -12.34 -0.41
CA SER A 48 38.72 -13.45 -1.07
C SER A 48 37.30 -13.09 -1.52
N VAL A 49 36.76 -11.92 -1.16
CA VAL A 49 35.39 -11.53 -1.53
C VAL A 49 35.34 -10.78 -2.87
N PHE A 50 36.46 -10.22 -3.33
CA PHE A 50 36.52 -9.45 -4.58
C PHE A 50 36.66 -10.31 -5.85
N LEU A 51 36.99 -11.60 -5.74
CA LEU A 51 37.20 -12.49 -6.89
C LEU A 51 35.97 -13.31 -7.31
N VAL A 52 34.92 -13.35 -6.49
CA VAL A 52 33.68 -14.10 -6.83
C VAL A 52 32.67 -13.23 -7.59
N PHE A 53 32.74 -11.90 -7.45
CA PHE A 53 31.77 -10.99 -8.10
C PHE A 53 32.11 -10.64 -9.57
N MET A 54 33.29 -10.97 -10.08
CA MET A 54 33.70 -10.68 -11.47
C MET A 54 33.52 -11.87 -12.44
N ALA A 55 33.23 -13.08 -11.95
CA ALA A 55 33.19 -14.29 -12.78
C ALA A 55 31.79 -14.70 -13.28
N MET A 56 30.73 -13.93 -13.01
CA MET A 56 29.38 -14.20 -13.54
C MET A 56 28.95 -13.28 -14.70
N ALA A 57 29.87 -12.46 -15.24
CA ALA A 57 29.55 -11.49 -16.29
C ALA A 57 29.89 -11.93 -17.73
N THR A 58 30.39 -13.16 -17.99
CA THR A 58 30.93 -13.50 -19.33
C THR A 58 30.64 -14.89 -19.87
N THR A 59 29.56 -15.56 -19.46
CA THR A 59 29.12 -16.77 -20.18
C THR A 59 27.64 -16.74 -20.53
N SER A 60 27.41 -16.72 -21.86
CA SER A 60 26.20 -17.16 -22.57
C SER A 60 25.19 -16.08 -22.99
N PHE A 61 25.66 -15.11 -23.79
CA PHE A 61 24.92 -14.73 -25.00
C PHE A 61 25.24 -15.74 -26.10
N THR A 62 24.29 -16.61 -26.44
CA THR A 62 24.05 -17.24 -27.77
C THR A 62 23.10 -18.42 -27.57
N ASN A 63 21.80 -18.17 -27.69
CA ASN A 63 20.88 -19.03 -28.45
C ASN A 63 19.49 -18.40 -28.42
N ILE A 64 19.25 -17.57 -29.43
CA ILE A 64 17.91 -17.20 -29.87
C ILE A 64 17.44 -18.32 -30.79
N SER A 65 16.31 -18.93 -30.48
CA SER A 65 15.41 -19.51 -31.47
C SER A 65 14.03 -18.91 -31.23
N PRO A 66 13.39 -18.29 -32.24
CA PRO A 66 12.09 -17.67 -32.08
C PRO A 66 11.01 -18.75 -32.14
N VAL A 67 10.38 -19.07 -31.02
CA VAL A 67 9.06 -19.71 -31.05
C VAL A 67 8.06 -18.58 -31.32
N VAL A 68 7.81 -18.33 -32.60
CA VAL A 68 6.67 -17.55 -33.08
C VAL A 68 5.42 -18.38 -32.80
N GLY A 69 4.90 -18.27 -31.58
CA GLY A 69 3.50 -18.48 -31.31
C GLY A 69 2.86 -17.10 -31.36
N GLU A 70 2.15 -16.79 -32.44
CA GLU A 70 1.27 -15.63 -32.50
C GLU A 70 0.21 -15.78 -31.40
N THR A 71 0.48 -15.21 -30.22
CA THR A 71 -0.60 -14.85 -29.32
C THR A 71 -1.24 -13.61 -29.92
N VAL A 72 -2.15 -13.85 -30.87
CA VAL A 72 -3.12 -12.85 -31.31
C VAL A 72 -3.84 -12.41 -30.05
N PHE A 73 -3.48 -11.21 -29.55
CA PHE A 73 -4.33 -10.53 -28.59
C PHE A 73 -5.67 -10.33 -29.29
N PRO A 74 -6.79 -10.87 -28.75
CA PRO A 74 -8.09 -10.56 -29.32
C PRO A 74 -8.23 -9.05 -29.33
N SER A 75 -8.61 -8.51 -30.48
CA SER A 75 -8.93 -7.10 -30.59
C SER A 75 -10.08 -6.80 -29.62
N VAL A 76 -10.18 -5.57 -29.11
CA VAL A 76 -11.25 -5.16 -28.19
C VAL A 76 -12.65 -5.47 -28.77
N SER A 77 -12.77 -5.52 -30.10
CA SER A 77 -13.95 -5.93 -30.86
C SER A 77 -14.32 -7.41 -30.72
N ASP A 78 -13.38 -8.30 -30.39
CA ASP A 78 -13.63 -9.75 -30.27
C ASP A 78 -14.19 -10.13 -28.88
N LEU A 79 -14.02 -9.26 -27.88
CA LEU A 79 -14.53 -9.46 -26.51
C LEU A 79 -16.01 -9.06 -26.35
N TYR A 80 -16.61 -8.39 -27.34
CA TYR A 80 -18.02 -7.98 -27.34
C TYR A 80 -18.66 -8.11 -28.73
N PRO A 81 -19.08 -9.32 -29.15
CA PRO A 81 -19.77 -9.50 -30.42
C PRO A 81 -21.20 -8.98 -30.28
N GLY A 82 -21.42 -7.71 -30.63
CA GLY A 82 -22.77 -7.12 -30.63
C GLY A 82 -22.89 -5.59 -30.51
N SER A 83 -21.80 -4.81 -30.58
CA SER A 83 -21.88 -3.35 -30.50
C SER A 83 -21.30 -2.69 -31.75
N SER A 84 -22.00 -2.85 -32.88
CA SER A 84 -21.77 -2.04 -34.09
C SER A 84 -22.28 -0.61 -33.98
N ASP A 85 -22.76 -0.21 -32.80
CA ASP A 85 -23.06 1.18 -32.50
C ASP A 85 -21.81 1.81 -31.87
N HIS A 86 -20.97 2.44 -32.70
CA HIS A 86 -20.07 3.48 -32.23
C HIS A 86 -20.93 4.69 -31.82
N ALA A 87 -21.70 4.53 -30.73
CA ALA A 87 -22.24 5.66 -30.02
C ALA A 87 -21.03 6.46 -29.54
N SER A 88 -20.83 7.62 -30.13
CA SER A 88 -19.93 8.65 -29.62
C SER A 88 -20.37 8.94 -28.18
N TYR A 89 -19.77 8.26 -27.21
CA TYR A 89 -19.87 8.63 -25.81
C TYR A 89 -19.20 9.99 -25.72
N ASP A 90 -20.02 11.03 -25.74
CA ASP A 90 -19.59 12.41 -25.57
C ASP A 90 -19.06 12.52 -24.14
N LEU A 91 -17.76 12.26 -23.99
CA LEU A 91 -17.08 12.21 -22.71
C LEU A 91 -17.12 13.64 -22.14
N GLN A 92 -18.10 13.92 -21.29
CA GLN A 92 -18.25 15.21 -20.67
C GLN A 92 -17.01 15.50 -19.83
N LEU A 93 -16.17 16.39 -20.36
CA LEU A 93 -14.96 16.84 -19.69
C LEU A 93 -15.29 17.95 -18.68
N PRO A 94 -14.56 18.03 -17.56
CA PRO A 94 -13.53 17.08 -17.11
C PRO A 94 -14.13 15.80 -16.49
N VAL A 95 -13.48 14.66 -16.72
CA VAL A 95 -13.81 13.40 -16.01
C VAL A 95 -13.42 13.55 -14.54
N GLN A 96 -14.36 13.30 -13.63
CA GLN A 96 -14.09 13.35 -12.20
C GLN A 96 -13.58 12.01 -11.67
N VAL A 97 -12.46 12.04 -10.96
CA VAL A 97 -11.84 10.88 -10.31
C VAL A 97 -11.74 11.17 -8.82
N THR A 98 -12.54 10.49 -8.02
CA THR A 98 -12.54 10.64 -6.55
C THR A 98 -11.89 9.44 -5.89
N MET A 99 -10.80 9.68 -5.15
CA MET A 99 -10.11 8.64 -4.39
C MET A 99 -10.66 8.56 -2.96
N ALA A 100 -10.93 7.37 -2.43
CA ALA A 100 -11.23 7.16 -1.02
C ALA A 100 -9.96 6.75 -0.26
N VAL A 101 -9.54 7.55 0.72
CA VAL A 101 -8.36 7.28 1.54
C VAL A 101 -8.78 6.79 2.92
N LEU A 102 -8.39 5.58 3.28
CA LEU A 102 -8.73 4.95 4.56
C LEU A 102 -7.46 4.60 5.33
N GLU A 103 -7.09 5.42 6.32
CA GLU A 103 -5.93 5.13 7.16
C GLU A 103 -6.16 5.54 8.62
N PRO A 104 -5.51 4.87 9.59
CA PRO A 104 -5.68 5.22 10.99
C PRO A 104 -5.00 6.54 11.33
N ILE A 105 -5.49 7.18 12.40
CA ILE A 105 -4.75 8.26 13.07
C ILE A 105 -3.77 7.60 14.05
N GLY A 106 -2.49 7.94 13.98
CA GLY A 106 -1.51 7.40 14.91
C GLY A 106 -0.06 7.58 14.48
N ARG A 107 0.83 6.82 15.14
CA ARG A 107 2.29 6.89 14.95
C ARG A 107 2.80 6.07 13.77
N TRP A 108 1.96 5.20 13.20
CA TRP A 108 2.28 4.36 12.05
C TRP A 108 2.80 5.18 10.85
N SER A 109 3.55 4.55 9.96
CA SER A 109 4.14 5.22 8.79
C SER A 109 3.06 5.75 7.84
N PHE A 110 1.93 5.06 7.73
CA PHE A 110 0.79 5.43 6.89
C PHE A 110 -0.38 5.90 7.74
N SER A 111 -0.18 6.96 8.53
CA SER A 111 -1.26 7.61 9.27
C SER A 111 -1.78 8.84 8.54
N LEU A 112 -3.07 9.13 8.69
CA LEU A 112 -3.70 10.28 8.03
C LEU A 112 -2.92 11.60 8.20
N PRO A 113 -2.42 11.98 9.39
CA PRO A 113 -1.66 13.23 9.53
C PRO A 113 -0.40 13.32 8.66
N LYS A 114 0.19 12.18 8.29
CA LYS A 114 1.35 12.10 7.40
C LYS A 114 0.94 11.97 5.93
N LEU A 115 -0.15 11.25 5.68
CA LEU A 115 -0.62 10.95 4.32
C LEU A 115 -1.34 12.13 3.67
N LEU A 116 -2.17 12.87 4.41
CA LEU A 116 -3.00 13.95 3.85
C LEU A 116 -2.16 15.05 3.15
N PRO A 117 -1.06 15.56 3.72
CA PRO A 117 -0.21 16.53 3.01
C PRO A 117 0.38 15.98 1.69
N VAL A 118 0.66 14.67 1.64
CA VAL A 118 1.16 14.01 0.43
C VAL A 118 0.04 13.92 -0.62
N MET A 119 -1.18 13.57 -0.20
CA MET A 119 -2.34 13.55 -1.08
C MET A 119 -2.66 14.94 -1.62
N ASP A 120 -2.54 15.99 -0.80
CA ASP A 120 -2.76 17.38 -1.19
C ASP A 120 -1.82 17.79 -2.31
N PHE A 121 -0.53 17.50 -2.13
CA PHE A 121 0.49 17.76 -3.14
C PHE A 121 0.24 16.97 -4.42
N ALA A 122 -0.01 15.67 -4.31
CA ALA A 122 -0.23 14.79 -5.46
C ALA A 122 -1.46 15.21 -6.28
N VAL A 123 -2.56 15.56 -5.61
CA VAL A 123 -3.79 16.00 -6.28
C VAL A 123 -3.60 17.36 -6.96
N ALA A 124 -2.88 18.29 -6.32
CA ALA A 124 -2.56 19.57 -6.94
C ALA A 124 -1.74 19.39 -8.23
N GLU A 125 -0.70 18.55 -8.17
CA GLU A 125 0.15 18.24 -9.33
C GLU A 125 -0.64 17.54 -10.45
N MET A 126 -1.47 16.56 -10.11
CA MET A 126 -2.29 15.83 -11.08
C MET A 126 -3.33 16.73 -11.75
N ASN A 127 -4.00 17.59 -10.99
CA ASN A 127 -4.97 18.54 -11.54
C ASN A 127 -4.31 19.59 -12.45
N GLU A 128 -3.07 19.98 -12.18
CA GLU A 128 -2.31 20.79 -13.10
C GLU A 128 -1.96 20.03 -14.38
N LYS A 129 -1.44 18.81 -14.24
CA LYS A 129 -1.00 17.98 -15.36
C LYS A 129 -2.14 17.60 -16.32
N TYR A 130 -3.33 17.35 -15.79
CA TYR A 130 -4.51 16.91 -16.56
C TYR A 130 -5.60 17.98 -16.67
N ARG A 131 -5.24 19.25 -16.49
CA ARG A 131 -6.15 20.40 -16.52
C ARG A 131 -7.07 20.38 -17.75
N GLY A 132 -8.38 20.50 -17.52
CA GLY A 132 -9.40 20.51 -18.57
C GLY A 132 -9.74 19.12 -19.14
N ARG A 133 -9.11 18.04 -18.64
CA ARG A 133 -9.41 16.66 -19.04
C ARG A 133 -9.89 15.82 -17.86
N ILE A 134 -9.16 15.84 -16.75
CA ILE A 134 -9.46 15.06 -15.56
C ILE A 134 -9.39 15.97 -14.35
N GLU A 135 -10.36 15.83 -13.46
CA GLU A 135 -10.39 16.47 -12.16
C GLU A 135 -10.25 15.39 -11.08
N PHE A 136 -9.17 15.48 -10.33
CA PHE A 136 -8.86 14.60 -9.21
C PHE A 136 -9.29 15.26 -7.92
N ASP A 137 -10.01 14.50 -7.10
CA ASP A 137 -10.27 14.84 -5.71
C ASP A 137 -10.11 13.59 -4.83
N TYR A 138 -10.13 13.78 -3.52
CA TYR A 138 -10.14 12.68 -2.59
C TYR A 138 -10.99 12.97 -1.36
N ALA A 139 -11.70 11.93 -0.93
CA ALA A 139 -12.34 11.88 0.37
C ALA A 139 -11.51 10.99 1.29
N TRP A 140 -11.50 11.29 2.58
CA TRP A 140 -10.80 10.47 3.56
C TRP A 140 -11.72 10.08 4.70
N GLY A 141 -11.39 8.94 5.30
CA GLY A 141 -12.10 8.39 6.44
C GLY A 141 -11.14 7.79 7.45
N LEU A 142 -11.62 7.63 8.67
CA LEU A 142 -10.85 6.97 9.72
C LEU A 142 -10.66 5.49 9.36
N GLY A 143 -9.42 5.13 9.05
CA GLY A 143 -9.01 3.74 8.99
C GLY A 143 -8.83 3.16 10.40
N SER A 144 -8.89 1.83 10.48
CA SER A 144 -8.64 1.06 11.69
C SER A 144 -8.19 -0.35 11.29
N CYS A 145 -7.49 -1.06 12.17
CA CYS A 145 -7.19 -2.49 11.98
C CYS A 145 -8.37 -3.41 12.35
N GLU A 146 -9.41 -2.86 12.98
CA GLU A 146 -10.65 -3.51 13.32
C GLU A 146 -11.59 -3.51 12.09
N ARG A 147 -12.11 -4.69 11.75
CA ARG A 147 -12.80 -4.95 10.47
C ARG A 147 -14.16 -4.23 10.37
N ASP A 148 -14.86 -4.13 11.49
CA ASP A 148 -16.14 -3.45 11.63
C ASP A 148 -16.01 -1.95 11.41
N VAL A 149 -15.06 -1.31 12.10
CA VAL A 149 -14.86 0.16 12.02
C VAL A 149 -14.50 0.60 10.60
N VAL A 150 -13.48 -0.03 10.01
CA VAL A 150 -13.06 0.33 8.65
C VAL A 150 -14.10 -0.06 7.59
N GLY A 151 -14.87 -1.13 7.85
CA GLY A 151 -15.94 -1.58 6.98
C GLY A 151 -17.04 -0.54 6.84
N VAL A 152 -17.52 -0.04 7.98
CA VAL A 152 -18.54 1.02 8.05
C VAL A 152 -18.04 2.29 7.36
N GLU A 153 -16.79 2.68 7.59
CA GLU A 153 -16.25 3.91 7.00
C GLU A 153 -16.07 3.79 5.48
N ALA A 154 -15.63 2.65 4.97
CA ALA A 154 -15.54 2.40 3.53
C ALA A 154 -16.93 2.45 2.87
N ALA A 155 -17.95 1.84 3.50
CA ALA A 155 -19.33 1.93 3.03
C ALA A 155 -19.85 3.37 3.06
N ARG A 156 -19.55 4.14 4.11
CA ARG A 156 -19.93 5.56 4.21
C ARG A 156 -19.33 6.36 3.05
N LEU A 157 -18.04 6.18 2.76
CA LEU A 157 -17.37 6.86 1.65
C LEU A 157 -17.97 6.46 0.30
N SER A 158 -18.20 5.16 0.08
CA SER A 158 -18.77 4.66 -1.18
C SER A 158 -20.22 5.12 -1.41
N CYS A 159 -21.01 5.31 -0.36
CA CYS A 159 -22.39 5.80 -0.49
C CYS A 159 -22.47 7.33 -0.62
N SER A 160 -21.53 8.05 -0.01
CA SER A 160 -21.54 9.53 0.01
C SER A 160 -20.87 10.15 -1.21
N HIS A 161 -19.98 9.41 -1.87
CA HIS A 161 -19.15 9.89 -2.95
C HIS A 161 -19.10 8.86 -4.08
N ASN A 162 -18.96 9.32 -5.33
CA ASN A 162 -18.70 8.45 -6.46
C ASN A 162 -17.21 8.08 -6.49
N ILE A 163 -16.83 7.07 -5.67
CA ILE A 163 -15.44 6.65 -5.50
C ILE A 163 -14.96 5.86 -6.71
N SER A 164 -13.84 6.29 -7.29
CA SER A 164 -13.19 5.63 -8.42
C SER A 164 -12.13 4.61 -7.99
N VAL A 165 -11.55 4.77 -6.80
CA VAL A 165 -10.52 3.88 -6.25
C VAL A 165 -10.41 4.05 -4.73
N PHE A 166 -10.14 2.96 -4.02
CA PHE A 166 -9.71 3.00 -2.63
C PHE A 166 -8.18 3.01 -2.53
N ILE A 167 -7.63 3.94 -1.76
CA ILE A 167 -6.22 4.02 -1.41
C ILE A 167 -6.08 3.68 0.08
N GLY A 168 -5.24 2.70 0.36
CA GLY A 168 -5.24 2.02 1.64
C GLY A 168 -6.40 1.03 1.76
N PRO A 169 -6.60 0.44 2.95
CA PRO A 169 -5.83 0.68 4.18
C PRO A 169 -4.46 -0.01 4.18
N ALA A 170 -3.59 0.36 5.11
CA ALA A 170 -2.30 -0.31 5.30
C ALA A 170 -2.40 -1.64 6.05
N CYS A 171 -3.37 -1.75 6.97
CA CYS A 171 -3.53 -2.92 7.82
C CYS A 171 -4.16 -4.10 7.06
N SER A 172 -3.51 -5.27 7.05
CA SER A 172 -3.95 -6.41 6.24
C SER A 172 -5.39 -6.88 6.53
N LYS A 173 -5.84 -6.85 7.79
CA LYS A 173 -7.23 -7.19 8.17
C LYS A 173 -8.25 -6.21 7.60
N ALA A 174 -7.86 -4.94 7.57
CA ALA A 174 -8.69 -3.86 7.04
C ALA A 174 -8.76 -3.94 5.52
N VAL A 175 -7.63 -4.26 4.86
CA VAL A 175 -7.58 -4.45 3.40
C VAL A 175 -8.52 -5.56 2.98
N GLU A 176 -8.51 -6.68 3.71
CA GLU A 176 -9.35 -7.84 3.41
C GLU A 176 -10.84 -7.46 3.33
N ILE A 177 -11.38 -6.82 4.38
CA ILE A 177 -12.81 -6.44 4.41
C ILE A 177 -13.16 -5.38 3.35
N VAL A 178 -12.29 -4.38 3.16
CA VAL A 178 -12.50 -3.33 2.13
C VAL A 178 -12.46 -3.95 0.73
N SER A 179 -11.58 -4.92 0.49
CA SER A 179 -11.45 -5.56 -0.82
C SER A 179 -12.66 -6.43 -1.17
N TYR A 180 -13.26 -7.12 -0.20
CA TYR A 180 -14.51 -7.85 -0.43
C TYR A 180 -15.63 -6.90 -0.90
N MET A 181 -15.78 -5.76 -0.25
CA MET A 181 -16.81 -4.77 -0.61
C MET A 181 -16.50 -4.11 -1.96
N ALA A 182 -15.25 -3.68 -2.17
CA ALA A 182 -14.82 -3.03 -3.40
C ALA A 182 -14.95 -3.94 -4.62
N ASN A 183 -14.76 -5.25 -4.46
CA ASN A 183 -15.07 -6.23 -5.50
C ASN A 183 -16.55 -6.22 -5.89
N ASN A 184 -17.47 -6.08 -4.94
CA ASN A 184 -18.89 -6.00 -5.25
C ASN A 184 -19.25 -4.65 -5.90
N TRP A 185 -18.55 -3.58 -5.54
CA TRP A 185 -18.75 -2.24 -6.12
C TRP A 185 -18.02 -2.01 -7.45
N ASN A 186 -17.25 -2.98 -7.95
CA ASN A 186 -16.40 -2.83 -9.12
C ASN A 186 -15.36 -1.68 -9.00
N VAL A 187 -14.87 -1.45 -7.79
CA VAL A 187 -13.88 -0.39 -7.49
C VAL A 187 -12.52 -1.04 -7.16
N PRO A 188 -11.41 -0.57 -7.75
CA PRO A 188 -10.08 -1.05 -7.39
C PRO A 188 -9.66 -0.61 -5.99
N VAL A 189 -8.83 -1.43 -5.34
CA VAL A 189 -8.19 -1.12 -4.05
C VAL A 189 -6.69 -1.14 -4.24
N ILE A 190 -6.00 -0.10 -3.77
CA ILE A 190 -4.54 0.00 -3.81
C ILE A 190 -4.02 0.11 -2.39
N THR A 191 -3.38 -0.94 -1.89
CA THR A 191 -2.81 -0.95 -0.53
C THR A 191 -1.30 -0.67 -0.52
N PRO A 192 -0.81 0.20 0.37
CA PRO A 192 0.62 0.51 0.46
C PRO A 192 1.42 -0.52 1.25
N ILE A 193 0.80 -1.29 2.17
CA ILE A 193 1.50 -2.28 3.00
C ILE A 193 0.88 -3.66 2.91
N GLY A 194 -0.46 -3.79 2.99
CA GLY A 194 -1.17 -5.04 3.27
C GLY A 194 -0.49 -6.27 2.67
N ASN A 195 0.09 -7.12 3.53
CA ASN A 195 1.09 -8.12 3.11
C ASN A 195 0.77 -9.57 3.50
N THR A 196 -0.44 -9.86 3.96
CA THR A 196 -0.84 -11.25 4.22
C THR A 196 -0.92 -12.03 2.91
N GLU A 197 -0.76 -13.35 2.99
CA GLU A 197 -0.82 -14.21 1.81
C GLU A 197 -2.24 -14.28 1.23
N ASN A 198 -3.25 -14.36 2.11
CA ASN A 198 -4.66 -14.45 1.71
C ASN A 198 -5.12 -13.33 0.79
N ILE A 199 -4.73 -12.08 1.06
CA ILE A 199 -5.11 -10.93 0.22
C ILE A 199 -4.35 -10.91 -1.12
N GLY A 200 -3.64 -11.99 -1.46
CA GLY A 200 -2.79 -12.14 -2.65
C GLY A 200 -3.42 -13.05 -3.67
N ASP A 201 -4.42 -13.81 -3.22
CA ASP A 201 -5.24 -14.62 -4.08
C ASP A 201 -6.12 -13.73 -4.97
N LYS A 202 -5.80 -13.73 -6.27
CA LYS A 202 -6.53 -12.95 -7.29
C LYS A 202 -7.86 -13.59 -7.68
N THR A 203 -8.11 -14.83 -7.29
CA THR A 203 -9.42 -15.46 -7.46
C THR A 203 -10.43 -14.86 -6.48
N ILE A 204 -9.97 -14.50 -5.28
CA ILE A 204 -10.78 -13.86 -4.23
C ILE A 204 -10.75 -12.33 -4.36
N PHE A 205 -9.57 -11.75 -4.64
CA PHE A 205 -9.35 -10.30 -4.68
C PHE A 205 -8.81 -9.83 -6.04
N PRO A 206 -9.59 -9.96 -7.14
CA PRO A 206 -9.14 -9.59 -8.49
C PRO A 206 -8.79 -8.10 -8.61
N ARG A 207 -9.47 -7.21 -7.87
CA ARG A 207 -9.30 -5.75 -7.97
C ARG A 207 -8.37 -5.14 -6.91
N LEU A 208 -7.74 -5.96 -6.07
CA LEU A 208 -6.78 -5.50 -5.06
C LEU A 208 -5.37 -5.46 -5.66
N THR A 209 -4.75 -4.30 -5.69
CA THR A 209 -3.35 -4.13 -6.07
C THR A 209 -2.54 -3.69 -4.86
N ARG A 210 -1.32 -4.22 -4.73
CA ARG A 210 -0.39 -3.86 -3.67
C ARG A 210 0.78 -3.11 -4.28
N ILE A 211 1.23 -2.08 -3.59
CA ILE A 211 2.45 -1.36 -3.99
C ILE A 211 3.68 -1.96 -3.28
N ASN A 212 3.47 -2.62 -2.13
CA ASN A 212 4.52 -3.25 -1.34
C ASN A 212 5.12 -4.49 -2.06
N PRO A 213 6.45 -4.53 -2.32
CA PRO A 213 7.11 -5.71 -2.88
C PRO A 213 7.39 -6.82 -1.84
N TRP A 214 7.29 -6.52 -0.54
CA TRP A 214 7.61 -7.43 0.55
C TRP A 214 6.41 -8.27 0.98
N MET A 215 6.43 -9.54 0.57
CA MET A 215 5.52 -10.57 1.05
C MET A 215 6.13 -11.29 2.27
N GLN A 216 5.29 -11.72 3.21
CA GLN A 216 5.77 -12.44 4.41
C GLN A 216 6.53 -13.72 4.05
N SER A 217 6.12 -14.42 2.98
CA SER A 217 6.83 -15.58 2.43
C SER A 217 8.26 -15.28 1.95
N ALA A 218 8.49 -14.10 1.37
CA ALA A 218 9.82 -13.69 0.92
C ALA A 218 10.75 -13.43 2.12
N LEU A 219 10.21 -12.85 3.20
CA LEU A 219 10.93 -12.70 4.46
C LEU A 219 11.24 -14.06 5.08
N ALA A 220 10.26 -14.97 5.15
CA ALA A 220 10.46 -16.33 5.65
C ALA A 220 11.56 -17.05 4.88
N THR A 221 11.53 -16.97 3.54
CA THR A 221 12.57 -17.54 2.67
C THR A 221 13.96 -16.97 2.99
N THR A 222 14.04 -15.67 3.21
CA THR A 222 15.29 -14.99 3.58
C THR A 222 15.81 -15.49 4.92
N VAL A 223 14.93 -15.61 5.92
CA VAL A 223 15.28 -16.15 7.23
C VAL A 223 15.74 -17.60 7.12
N PHE A 224 15.04 -18.46 6.39
CA PHE A 224 15.46 -19.85 6.19
C PHE A 224 16.84 -19.97 5.54
N ARG A 225 17.13 -19.15 4.53
CA ARG A 225 18.47 -19.11 3.91
C ARG A 225 19.56 -18.65 4.89
N LEU A 226 19.24 -17.74 5.80
CA LEU A 226 20.18 -17.34 6.85
C LEU A 226 20.41 -18.49 7.85
N LEU A 227 19.36 -19.19 8.27
CA LEU A 227 19.49 -20.35 9.16
C LEU A 227 20.35 -21.45 8.53
N ASP A 228 20.14 -21.72 7.24
CA ASP A 228 20.90 -22.69 6.46
C ASP A 228 22.38 -22.28 6.34
N MET A 229 22.65 -21.01 6.03
CA MET A 229 24.02 -20.47 5.90
C MET A 229 24.84 -20.57 7.20
N TYR A 230 24.19 -20.48 8.36
CA TYR A 230 24.84 -20.58 9.67
C TYR A 230 24.65 -21.93 10.35
N GLU A 231 24.08 -22.92 9.66
CA GLU A 231 23.80 -24.27 10.17
C GLU A 231 23.00 -24.26 11.50
N TRP A 232 22.11 -23.28 11.68
CA TRP A 232 21.28 -23.18 12.88
C TRP A 232 20.09 -24.14 12.79
N THR A 233 20.14 -25.22 13.57
CA THR A 233 19.12 -26.28 13.58
C THR A 233 18.05 -26.11 14.66
N ASN A 234 18.31 -25.28 15.68
CA ASN A 234 17.40 -25.06 16.81
C ASN A 234 16.95 -23.60 16.84
N VAL A 235 15.68 -23.36 16.53
CA VAL A 235 15.09 -22.01 16.49
C VAL A 235 13.79 -21.97 17.29
N GLY A 236 13.66 -20.98 18.16
CA GLY A 236 12.41 -20.66 18.85
C GLY A 236 11.62 -19.62 18.07
N MET A 237 10.33 -19.88 17.84
CA MET A 237 9.42 -18.91 17.26
C MET A 237 8.44 -18.42 18.32
N GLU A 238 8.31 -17.11 18.45
CA GLU A 238 7.22 -16.48 19.20
C GLU A 238 6.28 -15.81 18.20
N SER A 239 5.00 -16.17 18.26
CA SER A 239 3.95 -15.54 17.47
C SER A 239 2.89 -14.99 18.40
N LYS A 240 2.39 -13.78 18.09
CA LYS A 240 1.23 -13.24 18.77
C LYS A 240 -0.02 -13.81 18.12
N THR A 241 -0.72 -14.70 18.83
CA THR A 241 -2.05 -15.13 18.41
C THR A 241 -3.01 -13.97 18.52
N VAL A 242 -3.51 -13.48 17.38
CA VAL A 242 -4.58 -12.49 17.37
C VAL A 242 -5.90 -13.25 17.35
N ASN A 243 -6.59 -13.32 18.50
CA ASN A 243 -7.88 -14.01 18.64
C ASN A 243 -8.87 -13.51 17.57
N SER A 244 -9.09 -14.31 16.53
CA SER A 244 -10.24 -14.15 15.64
C SER A 244 -11.39 -14.92 16.28
N ILE A 245 -12.30 -14.22 16.93
CA ILE A 245 -13.60 -14.79 17.29
C ILE A 245 -14.24 -15.20 15.96
N ARG A 246 -14.37 -16.52 15.75
CA ARG A 246 -15.28 -17.07 14.74
C ARG A 246 -16.68 -16.87 15.31
N LEU A 247 -17.48 -16.05 14.65
CA LEU A 247 -18.94 -16.07 14.80
C LEU A 247 -19.48 -17.27 14.03
#